data_AF-A0A9D2R1A0-F1
#
_entry.id   AF-A0A9D2R1A0-F1
#
_cell.length_a   1.000
_cell.length_b   1.000
_cell.length_c   1.000
_cell.angle_alpha   90.00
_cell.angle_beta   90.00
_cell.angle_gamma   90.00
#
_symmetry.space_group_name_H-M   'P 1'
#
loop_
_entity.id
_entity.type
_entity.pdbx_description
1 polymer ?
#
loop_
_entity_poly.entity_id
_entity_poly.type
_entity_poly.pdbx_seq_one_letter_code
_entity_poly.pdbx_strand_id
1 'polypeptide(L)'
;MSKQPALTLLIKPASGSCNLRCRYCFYADEMKLRNEPTRGFMSADTLELLVKKALEKVTHTVTFAFQGGEPTLSGLDFYRRLTELEEKYQPGGIEIHNSIQT
;
A
#
# COMPACT_ATOMS: atom_id res chain seq x y z
N MET A 1 10.31 -5.22 -20.22
CA MET A 1 9.61 -3.95 -19.91
C MET A 1 10.65 -2.96 -19.45
N SER A 2 10.64 -1.74 -19.97
CA SER A 2 11.53 -0.65 -19.55
C SER A 2 11.28 -0.26 -18.10
N LYS A 3 12.32 0.20 -17.40
CA LYS A 3 12.20 0.84 -16.09
C LYS A 3 11.65 2.27 -16.25
N GLN A 4 10.98 2.79 -15.22
CA GLN A 4 10.42 4.14 -15.16
C GLN A 4 11.28 5.04 -14.23
N PRO A 5 11.40 6.35 -14.50
CA PRO A 5 12.12 7.25 -13.58
C PRO A 5 11.49 7.29 -12.18
N ALA A 6 10.17 7.41 -12.13
CA ALA A 6 9.40 7.48 -10.90
C ALA A 6 8.16 6.57 -10.96
N LEU A 7 7.76 6.04 -9.82
CA LEU A 7 6.52 5.27 -9.65
C LEU A 7 5.81 5.70 -8.36
N THR A 8 4.51 5.93 -8.44
CA THR A 8 3.66 6.17 -7.26
C THR A 8 2.59 5.08 -7.18
N LEU A 9 2.52 4.40 -6.05
CA LEU A 9 1.52 3.38 -5.76
C LEU A 9 0.54 3.90 -4.71
N LEU A 10 -0.76 3.79 -4.99
CA LEU A 10 -1.82 4.00 -4.02
C LEU A 10 -2.31 2.64 -3.51
N ILE A 11 -2.01 2.33 -2.25
CA ILE A 11 -2.08 0.99 -1.66
C ILE A 11 -3.19 0.97 -0.61
N LYS A 12 -4.01 -0.07 -0.63
CA LYS A 12 -5.09 -0.27 0.35
C LYS A 12 -4.78 -1.47 1.26
N PRO A 13 -3.97 -1.32 2.32
CA PRO A 13 -3.44 -2.46 3.07
C PRO A 13 -4.53 -3.15 3.94
N ALA A 14 -5.63 -2.44 4.23
CA ALA A 14 -6.83 -2.95 4.90
C ALA A 14 -8.07 -2.95 3.99
N SER A 15 -7.88 -2.95 2.66
CA SER A 15 -8.97 -2.93 1.68
C SER A 15 -9.95 -1.75 1.89
N GLY A 16 -11.24 -2.00 2.10
CA GLY A 16 -12.22 -0.97 2.48
C GLY A 16 -12.60 -0.96 3.96
N SER A 17 -11.92 -1.75 4.80
CA SER A 17 -12.21 -1.85 6.23
C SER A 17 -11.87 -0.54 6.93
N CYS A 18 -12.79 -0.01 7.72
CA CYS A 18 -12.62 1.22 8.49
C CYS A 18 -13.33 1.08 9.83
N ASN A 19 -12.77 1.62 10.90
CA ASN A 19 -13.38 1.63 12.24
C ASN A 19 -14.37 2.80 12.44
N LEU A 20 -14.54 3.66 11.44
CA LEU A 20 -15.53 4.73 11.42
C LEU A 20 -16.64 4.46 10.39
N ARG A 21 -17.74 5.21 10.52
CA ARG A 21 -18.86 5.20 9.57
C ARG A 21 -19.26 6.62 9.17
N CYS A 22 -18.30 7.36 8.61
CA CYS A 22 -18.51 8.74 8.15
C CYS A 22 -19.68 8.80 7.17
N ARG A 23 -20.62 9.73 7.39
CA ARG A 23 -21.90 9.83 6.64
C ARG A 23 -21.71 9.98 5.12
N TYR A 24 -20.60 10.60 4.72
CA TYR A 24 -20.27 10.95 3.33
C TYR A 24 -19.23 10.00 2.70
N CYS A 25 -18.83 8.93 3.39
CA CYS A 25 -17.75 8.06 2.90
C CYS A 25 -18.27 7.07 1.85
N PHE A 26 -18.05 7.40 0.57
CA PHE A 26 -18.44 6.54 -0.55
C PHE A 26 -17.72 5.18 -0.54
N TYR A 27 -16.52 5.05 0.07
CA TYR A 27 -15.85 3.74 0.20
C TYR A 27 -16.76 2.71 0.88
N ALA A 28 -17.57 3.15 1.85
CA ALA A 28 -18.46 2.29 2.59
C ALA A 28 -19.68 1.82 1.76
N ASP A 29 -20.02 2.53 0.68
CA ASP A 29 -21.04 2.16 -0.28
C ASP A 29 -20.47 1.30 -1.40
N GLU A 30 -19.28 1.66 -1.90
CA GLU A 30 -18.51 0.85 -2.86
C GLU A 30 -18.26 -0.57 -2.36
N MET A 31 -18.02 -0.78 -1.06
CA MET A 31 -17.85 -2.13 -0.53
C MET A 31 -19.13 -2.96 -0.61
N LYS A 32 -20.32 -2.34 -0.56
CA LYS A 32 -21.60 -3.07 -0.67
C LYS A 32 -21.91 -3.51 -2.10
N LEU A 33 -21.34 -2.82 -3.10
CA LEU A 33 -21.56 -3.11 -4.52
C LEU A 33 -20.62 -4.20 -5.05
N ARG A 34 -19.59 -4.58 -4.28
CA ARG A 34 -18.62 -5.61 -4.68
C ARG A 34 -19.13 -7.00 -4.29
N ASN A 35 -18.90 -7.97 -5.17
CA ASN A 35 -19.08 -9.40 -4.86
C ASN A 35 -18.27 -9.83 -3.63
N GLU A 36 -17.12 -9.19 -3.42
CA GLU A 36 -16.28 -9.36 -2.24
C GLU A 36 -16.09 -7.97 -1.58
N PRO A 37 -16.84 -7.65 -0.51
CA PRO A 37 -16.82 -6.34 0.11
C PRO A 37 -15.47 -5.93 0.68
N THR A 38 -14.62 -6.88 1.05
CA THR A 38 -13.26 -6.61 1.50
C THR A 38 -12.38 -7.78 1.09
N ARG A 39 -11.15 -7.45 0.66
CA ARG A 39 -10.09 -8.44 0.42
C ARG A 39 -9.34 -8.81 1.71
N GLY A 40 -9.80 -8.33 2.86
CA GLY A 40 -9.10 -8.46 4.14
C GLY A 40 -7.84 -7.60 4.22
N PHE A 41 -6.95 -7.99 5.12
CA PHE A 41 -5.63 -7.38 5.24
C PHE A 41 -4.67 -7.95 4.19
N MET A 42 -3.79 -7.10 3.66
CA MET A 42 -2.74 -7.52 2.75
C MET A 42 -1.83 -8.55 3.42
N SER A 43 -1.57 -9.69 2.75
CA SER A 43 -0.66 -10.71 3.26
C SER A 43 0.80 -10.27 3.18
N ALA A 44 1.65 -10.85 4.03
CA ALA A 44 3.09 -10.62 4.01
C ALA A 44 3.71 -10.92 2.63
N ASP A 45 3.30 -12.02 1.99
CA ASP A 45 3.75 -12.37 0.64
C ASP A 45 3.37 -11.32 -0.40
N THR A 46 2.16 -10.75 -0.29
CA THR A 46 1.71 -9.68 -1.20
C THR A 46 2.51 -8.41 -0.99
N LEU A 47 2.78 -8.05 0.26
CA LEU A 47 3.60 -6.89 0.62
C LEU A 47 5.03 -7.03 0.07
N GLU A 48 5.66 -8.19 0.30
CA GLU A 48 7.02 -8.48 -0.21
C GLU A 48 7.07 -8.46 -1.74
N LEU A 49 6.07 -9.05 -2.41
CA LEU A 49 5.98 -9.03 -3.87
C LEU A 49 5.77 -7.60 -4.40
N LEU A 50 4.96 -6.78 -3.74
CA LEU A 50 4.69 -5.40 -4.11
C LEU A 50 5.95 -4.55 -4.03
N VAL A 51 6.66 -4.59 -2.88
CA VAL A 51 7.87 -3.81 -2.64
C VAL A 51 8.96 -4.20 -3.64
N LYS A 52 9.23 -5.51 -3.78
CA LYS A 52 10.23 -6.04 -4.70
C LYS A 52 9.96 -5.57 -6.14
N LYS A 53 8.72 -5.74 -6.62
CA LYS A 53 8.37 -5.36 -7.99
C LYS A 53 8.40 -3.84 -8.21
N ALA A 54 8.02 -3.05 -7.21
CA ALA A 54 8.08 -1.60 -7.32
C ALA A 54 9.53 -1.13 -7.53
N LEU A 55 10.45 -1.61 -6.69
CA LEU A 55 11.87 -1.25 -6.73
C LEU A 55 12.59 -1.79 -7.98
N GLU A 56 12.20 -2.96 -8.50
CA GLU A 56 12.73 -3.48 -9.78
C GLU A 56 12.33 -2.61 -10.99
N LYS A 57 11.24 -1.84 -10.89
CA LYS A 57 10.65 -1.09 -12.00
C LYS A 57 11.09 0.37 -12.06
N VAL A 58 11.69 0.91 -11.00
CA VAL A 58 12.08 2.33 -10.94
C VAL A 58 13.59 2.54 -11.12
N THR A 59 13.98 3.76 -11.51
CA THR A 59 15.40 4.17 -11.57
C THR A 59 15.76 5.31 -10.62
N HIS A 60 14.82 6.16 -10.21
CA HIS A 60 15.11 7.31 -9.32
C HIS A 60 14.23 7.31 -8.08
N THR A 61 12.90 7.25 -8.22
CA THR A 61 12.01 7.48 -7.07
C THR A 61 10.86 6.48 -7.04
N VAL A 62 10.48 6.03 -5.84
CA VAL A 62 9.23 5.30 -5.62
C VAL A 62 8.48 5.89 -4.43
N THR A 63 7.16 6.05 -4.58
CA THR A 63 6.27 6.50 -3.51
C THR A 63 5.25 5.40 -3.19
N PHE A 64 5.26 4.92 -1.95
CA PHE A 64 4.24 4.05 -1.40
C PHE A 64 3.25 4.91 -0.58
N ALA A 65 2.08 5.19 -1.17
CA ALA A 65 1.01 5.94 -0.52
C ALA A 65 -0.06 4.99 -0.01
N PHE A 66 -0.28 4.94 1.30
CA PHE A 66 -1.26 4.08 1.95
C PHE A 66 -2.58 4.81 2.17
N GLN A 67 -3.66 4.18 1.73
CA GLN A 67 -5.02 4.70 1.74
C GLN A 67 -6.03 3.58 2.03
N GLY A 68 -7.31 3.92 1.91
CA GLY A 68 -8.39 2.93 1.75
C GLY A 68 -8.90 2.40 3.06
N GLY A 69 -10.23 2.44 3.23
CA GLY A 69 -10.80 2.22 4.54
C GLY A 69 -10.06 3.10 5.56
N GLU A 70 -9.54 2.48 6.61
CA GLU A 70 -8.52 3.05 7.50
C GLU A 70 -7.22 2.21 7.38
N PRO A 71 -6.14 2.72 6.76
CA PRO A 71 -4.91 1.96 6.58
C PRO A 71 -4.20 1.58 7.89
N THR A 72 -4.36 2.34 8.98
CA THR A 72 -3.73 1.99 10.27
C THR A 72 -4.30 0.71 10.88
N LEU A 73 -5.44 0.21 10.40
CA LEU A 73 -5.99 -1.10 10.81
C LEU A 73 -5.09 -2.27 10.44
N SER A 74 -4.16 -2.10 9.48
CA SER A 74 -3.15 -3.12 9.16
C SER A 74 -2.13 -3.33 10.28
N GLY A 75 -2.08 -2.44 11.28
CA GLY A 75 -1.22 -2.55 12.45
C GLY A 75 0.23 -2.14 12.21
N LEU A 76 0.95 -1.82 13.28
CA LEU A 76 2.32 -1.32 13.21
C LEU A 76 3.31 -2.34 12.62
N ASP A 77 3.07 -3.63 12.84
CA ASP A 77 3.95 -4.70 12.34
C ASP A 77 3.93 -4.81 10.81
N PHE A 78 2.81 -4.44 10.16
CA PHE A 78 2.75 -4.33 8.71
C PHE A 78 3.74 -3.26 8.20
N TYR A 79 3.77 -2.10 8.84
CA TYR A 79 4.64 -0.99 8.44
C TYR A 79 6.10 -1.22 8.82
N ARG A 80 6.38 -1.91 9.94
CA ARG A 80 7.74 -2.40 10.25
C ARG A 80 8.23 -3.36 9.19
N ARG A 81 7.38 -4.31 8.78
CA ARG A 81 7.72 -5.25 7.72
C ARG A 81 7.93 -4.55 6.37
N LEU A 82 7.12 -3.54 6.06
CA LEU A 82 7.31 -2.71 4.86
C LEU A 82 8.72 -2.10 4.85
N THR A 83 9.14 -1.43 5.93
CA THR A 83 10.46 -0.77 5.98
C THR A 83 11.60 -1.78 5.88
N GLU A 84 11.49 -2.94 6.52
CA GLU A 84 12.48 -4.03 6.38
C GLU A 84 12.61 -4.50 4.92
N LEU A 85 11.49 -4.61 4.21
CA LEU A 85 11.46 -5.03 2.81
C LEU A 85 12.01 -3.96 1.88
N GLU A 86 11.69 -2.69 2.13
CA GLU A 86 12.25 -1.56 1.39
C GLU A 86 13.78 -1.55 1.49
N GLU A 87 14.32 -1.66 2.71
CA GLU A 87 15.76 -1.77 2.95
C GLU A 87 16.38 -3.01 2.27
N LYS A 88 15.72 -4.17 2.38
CA LYS A 88 16.19 -5.43 1.78
C LYS A 88 16.29 -5.36 0.26
N TYR A 89 15.36 -4.67 -0.40
CA TYR A 89 15.24 -4.66 -1.86
C TYR A 89 15.74 -3.39 -2.54
N GLN A 90 16.11 -2.35 -1.79
CA GLN A 90 16.60 -1.09 -2.36
C GLN A 90 17.94 -1.32 -3.08
N PRO A 91 18.02 -1.14 -4.43
CA PRO A 91 19.23 -1.39 -5.20
C PRO A 91 20.30 -0.29 -5.06
N GLY A 92 20.15 0.63 -4.10
CA GLY A 92 20.95 1.87 -3.98
C GLY A 92 20.53 2.94 -4.99
N GLY A 93 20.65 4.22 -4.60
CA GLY A 93 20.36 5.37 -5.48
C GLY A 93 18.89 5.62 -5.81
N ILE A 94 17.96 4.82 -5.27
CA ILE A 94 16.53 5.04 -5.36
C ILE A 94 16.04 5.76 -4.10
N GLU A 95 15.34 6.87 -4.27
CA GLU A 95 14.62 7.59 -3.22
C GLU A 95 13.26 6.91 -2.96
N ILE A 96 13.01 6.57 -1.70
CA ILE A 96 11.77 5.94 -1.25
C ILE A 96 10.98 6.95 -0.42
N HIS A 97 9.72 7.17 -0.77
CA HIS A 97 8.79 7.98 0.00
C HIS A 97 7.62 7.14 0.49
N ASN A 98 7.29 7.32 1.76
CA ASN A 98 6.14 6.69 2.40
C ASN A 98 5.14 7.78 2.84
N SER A 99 3.85 7.57 2.57
CA SER A 99 2.79 8.46 3.05
C SER A 99 1.56 7.67 3.51
N ILE A 100 0.89 8.16 4.54
CA ILE A 100 -0.34 7.55 5.10
C ILE A 100 -1.46 8.58 5.09
N GLN A 101 -2.64 8.22 4.58
CA GLN A 101 -3.88 8.95 4.76
C GLN A 101 -4.71 8.28 5.86
N THR A 102 -4.92 8.99 6.98
CA THR A 102 -5.69 8.55 8.16
C THR A 102 -6.56 9.69 8.66
#